data_AF-A0A1U8N934-F1
#
_entry.id   AF-A0A1U8N934-F1
#
_cell.length_a   1.000
_cell.length_b   1.000
_cell.length_c   1.000
_cell.angle_alpha   90.00
_cell.angle_beta   90.00
_cell.angle_gamma   90.00
#
_symmetry.space_group_name_H-M   'P 1'
#
loop_
_entity.id
_entity.type
_entity.pdbx_description
1 polymer ?
#
loop_
_entity_poly.entity_id
_entity_poly.type
_entity_poly.pdbx_seq_one_letter_code
_entity_poly.pdbx_strand_id
1 'polypeptide(L)'
;MISLRHLLRSYRINDVYNPTILNPNDALRLFNLKAFGGDTTPKVDFIELSEHVVYYAGGLPLALEVLGSFLCGRDIVQWRSAIERLKQDSNKKILDTLRISFDGLEEREKNIFLDIACFFNGEKKDLVMKVLDGCGFFPDIGVDVHIKKSLIKVSNDNQYLWMHALLQEMGRKIVEEKCVDEPGKRCRLWKERDVHHVLTKNTATEVVEGMIIDNKWESSKTFNLSTDTFSKMKNLRLLKVFCVSNCDDHLKYLSTELRLLDWTGYPLKFLPSNFHPDNLVALLLPYSHIEQLWKGNRVRTNSSYPCVLVYFNIND
;
A
#
# COMPACT_ATOMS: atom_id res chain seq x y z
N MET A 1 -3.17 20.59 -0.80
CA MET A 1 -3.90 20.96 0.43
C MET A 1 -2.89 21.11 1.57
N ILE A 2 -2.22 22.27 1.66
CA ILE A 2 -1.34 22.58 2.80
C ILE A 2 -2.25 22.60 4.02
N SER A 3 -1.96 21.76 5.02
CA SER A 3 -2.85 21.55 6.17
C SER A 3 -3.12 22.86 6.88
N LEU A 4 -4.36 23.36 6.76
CA LEU A 4 -4.88 24.56 7.44
C LEU A 4 -4.53 24.53 8.94
N ARG A 5 -4.42 23.33 9.53
CA ARG A 5 -3.95 23.09 10.92
C ARG A 5 -2.58 23.68 11.24
N HIS A 6 -1.61 23.59 10.33
CA HIS A 6 -0.24 24.03 10.63
C HIS A 6 -0.14 25.55 10.63
N LEU A 7 -0.87 26.19 9.71
CA LEU A 7 -1.03 27.65 9.68
C LEU A 7 -1.83 28.13 10.91
N LEU A 8 -2.90 27.44 11.32
CA LEU A 8 -3.75 27.87 12.44
C LEU A 8 -3.09 27.67 13.82
N ARG A 9 -2.24 26.64 13.98
CA ARG A 9 -1.49 26.41 15.23
C ARG A 9 -0.39 27.43 15.48
N SER A 10 0.27 27.95 14.44
CA SER A 10 1.27 29.03 14.62
C SER A 10 0.63 30.35 15.10
N TYR A 11 -0.68 30.52 14.89
CA TYR A 11 -1.47 31.66 15.39
C TYR A 11 -2.24 31.36 16.70
N ARG A 12 -1.97 30.25 17.40
CA ARG A 12 -2.65 29.86 18.66
C ARG A 12 -4.19 29.78 18.58
N ILE A 13 -4.73 29.48 17.40
CA ILE A 13 -6.16 29.22 17.22
C ILE A 13 -6.40 27.73 17.53
N ASN A 14 -7.04 27.45 18.67
CA ASN A 14 -7.31 26.08 19.13
C ASN A 14 -8.49 25.41 18.40
N ASP A 15 -9.38 26.21 17.79
CA ASP A 15 -10.53 25.71 17.04
C ASP A 15 -10.16 25.44 15.59
N VAL A 16 -9.61 24.24 15.38
CA VAL A 16 -9.41 23.70 14.03
C VAL A 16 -10.73 23.10 13.56
N TYR A 17 -11.45 23.81 12.69
CA TYR A 17 -12.48 23.20 11.87
C TYR A 17 -11.82 22.19 10.93
N ASN A 18 -11.95 20.90 11.23
CA ASN A 18 -11.64 19.87 10.24
C ASN A 18 -12.80 19.87 9.25
N PRO A 19 -12.60 20.20 7.96
CA PRO A 19 -13.64 19.98 6.98
C PRO A 19 -14.02 18.50 7.04
N THR A 20 -15.23 18.25 7.51
CA THR A 20 -15.74 16.90 7.74
C THR A 20 -15.88 16.23 6.38
N ILE A 21 -15.36 15.01 6.30
CA ILE A 21 -15.80 14.07 5.27
C ILE A 21 -17.32 14.00 5.38
N LEU A 22 -18.02 14.16 4.26
CA LEU A 22 -19.46 14.07 4.25
C LEU A 22 -19.86 12.66 4.68
N ASN A 23 -20.88 12.55 5.52
CA ASN A 23 -21.49 11.24 5.79
C ASN A 23 -22.00 10.65 4.45
N PRO A 24 -22.20 9.33 4.36
CA PRO A 24 -22.58 8.69 3.11
C PRO A 24 -23.80 9.33 2.43
N ASN A 25 -24.80 9.76 3.20
CA ASN A 25 -26.01 10.39 2.67
C ASN A 25 -25.75 11.77 2.07
N ASP A 26 -25.00 12.63 2.78
CA ASP A 26 -24.64 13.96 2.29
C ASP A 26 -23.67 13.89 1.11
N ALA A 27 -22.78 12.89 1.13
CA ALA A 27 -21.85 12.63 0.03
C ALA A 27 -22.60 12.21 -1.24
N LEU A 28 -23.56 11.30 -1.11
CA LEU A 28 -24.43 10.86 -2.20
C LEU A 28 -25.27 12.03 -2.74
N ARG A 29 -25.85 12.83 -1.83
CA ARG A 29 -26.65 14.00 -2.20
C ARG A 29 -25.83 15.04 -2.97
N LEU A 30 -24.61 15.36 -2.50
CA LEU A 30 -23.72 16.30 -3.19
C LEU A 30 -23.29 15.77 -4.55
N PHE A 31 -22.93 14.49 -4.64
CA PHE A 31 -22.56 13.87 -5.91
C PHE A 31 -23.72 13.91 -6.90
N ASN A 32 -24.91 13.46 -6.50
CA ASN A 32 -26.10 13.43 -7.36
C ASN A 32 -26.45 14.84 -7.86
N LEU A 33 -26.42 15.83 -6.97
CA LEU A 33 -26.66 17.24 -7.34
C LEU A 33 -25.79 17.68 -8.52
N LYS A 34 -24.52 17.27 -8.53
CA LYS A 34 -23.55 17.63 -9.58
C LYS A 34 -23.64 16.73 -10.81
N ALA A 35 -23.95 15.45 -10.62
CA ALA A 35 -24.05 14.45 -11.69
C ALA A 35 -25.35 14.50 -12.48
N PHE A 36 -26.43 15.00 -11.88
CA PHE A 36 -27.78 15.06 -12.48
C PHE A 36 -28.29 16.50 -12.63
N GLY A 37 -27.39 17.48 -12.72
CA GLY A 37 -27.74 18.85 -13.10
C GLY A 37 -28.69 19.58 -12.14
N GLY A 38 -28.61 19.29 -10.84
CA GLY A 38 -29.47 19.91 -9.81
C GLY A 38 -30.50 18.95 -9.21
N ASP A 39 -30.73 17.78 -9.79
CA ASP A 39 -31.53 16.72 -9.16
C ASP A 39 -30.69 15.93 -8.15
N THR A 40 -31.25 15.65 -6.98
CA THR A 40 -30.59 14.84 -5.94
C THR A 40 -30.96 13.36 -6.02
N THR A 41 -31.94 13.00 -6.85
CA THR A 41 -32.46 11.63 -6.97
C THR A 41 -32.02 11.01 -8.30
N PRO A 42 -31.10 10.04 -8.29
CA PRO A 42 -30.69 9.34 -9.50
C PRO A 42 -31.82 8.44 -9.98
N LYS A 43 -31.88 8.20 -11.30
CA LYS A 43 -32.68 7.10 -11.85
C LYS A 43 -32.18 5.76 -11.29
N VAL A 44 -33.07 4.77 -11.18
CA VAL A 44 -32.76 3.45 -10.57
C VAL A 44 -31.46 2.84 -11.10
N ASP A 45 -31.26 2.87 -12.41
CA ASP A 45 -30.08 2.30 -13.07
C ASP A 45 -28.75 2.95 -12.63
N PHE A 46 -28.79 4.16 -12.08
CA PHE A 46 -27.62 4.93 -11.66
C PHE A 46 -27.35 4.89 -10.15
N ILE A 47 -28.23 4.32 -9.33
CA ILE A 47 -28.08 4.29 -7.86
C ILE A 47 -26.78 3.60 -7.48
N GLU A 48 -26.59 2.35 -7.93
CA GLU A 48 -25.41 1.54 -7.60
C GLU A 48 -24.10 2.19 -8.10
N LEU A 49 -24.12 2.79 -9.29
CA LEU A 49 -22.94 3.49 -9.83
C LEU A 49 -22.61 4.75 -9.02
N SER A 50 -23.64 5.46 -8.56
CA SER A 50 -23.46 6.66 -7.73
C SER A 50 -22.86 6.30 -6.38
N GLU A 51 -23.35 5.23 -5.74
CA GLU A 51 -22.76 4.70 -4.51
C GLU A 51 -21.29 4.31 -4.70
N HIS A 52 -20.96 3.67 -5.83
CA HIS A 52 -19.59 3.28 -6.14
C HIS A 52 -18.65 4.49 -6.29
N VAL A 53 -19.11 5.55 -6.96
CA VAL A 53 -18.34 6.80 -7.14
C VAL A 53 -18.18 7.55 -5.83
N VAL A 54 -19.23 7.61 -5.02
CA VAL A 54 -19.22 8.24 -3.70
C VAL A 54 -18.27 7.52 -2.75
N TYR A 55 -18.30 6.19 -2.77
CA TYR A 55 -17.36 5.36 -2.03
C TYR A 55 -15.91 5.63 -2.47
N TYR A 56 -15.66 5.70 -3.77
CA TYR A 56 -14.34 6.03 -4.33
C TYR A 56 -13.84 7.43 -3.90
N ALA A 57 -14.72 8.42 -3.91
CA ALA A 57 -14.43 9.78 -3.45
C ALA A 57 -14.26 9.87 -1.92
N GLY A 58 -14.71 8.85 -1.18
CA GLY A 58 -14.63 8.72 0.28
C GLY A 58 -15.17 9.94 1.02
N GLY A 59 -16.26 10.51 0.51
CA GLY A 59 -16.96 11.65 1.10
C GLY A 59 -16.22 12.99 1.03
N LEU A 60 -15.13 13.10 0.26
CA LEU A 60 -14.43 14.36 0.03
C LEU A 60 -15.27 15.27 -0.89
N PRO A 61 -15.78 16.43 -0.42
CA PRO A 61 -16.67 17.28 -1.21
C PRO A 61 -16.11 17.62 -2.58
N LEU A 62 -14.84 18.02 -2.64
CA LEU A 62 -14.19 18.40 -3.90
C LEU A 62 -14.09 17.23 -4.89
N ALA A 63 -13.81 16.01 -4.42
CA ALA A 63 -13.75 14.84 -5.28
C ALA A 63 -15.15 14.49 -5.83
N LEU A 64 -16.18 14.57 -4.98
CA LEU A 64 -17.57 14.36 -5.37
C LEU A 64 -18.02 15.37 -6.43
N GLU A 65 -17.66 16.65 -6.29
CA GLU A 65 -18.00 17.67 -7.28
C GLU A 65 -17.32 17.42 -8.63
N VAL A 66 -16.00 17.16 -8.63
CA VAL A 66 -15.24 16.91 -9.87
C VAL A 66 -15.77 15.67 -10.60
N LEU A 67 -16.05 14.59 -9.87
CA LEU A 67 -16.57 13.35 -10.46
C LEU A 67 -18.01 13.51 -10.93
N GLY A 68 -18.86 14.20 -10.15
CA GLY A 68 -20.24 14.49 -10.55
C GLY A 68 -20.28 15.31 -11.83
N SER A 69 -19.53 16.41 -11.91
CA SER A 69 -19.45 17.22 -13.14
C SER A 69 -18.89 16.45 -14.34
N PHE A 70 -17.93 15.53 -14.12
CA PHE A 70 -17.37 14.70 -15.20
C PHE A 70 -18.37 13.70 -15.78
N LEU A 71 -19.27 13.18 -14.94
CA LEU A 71 -20.31 12.21 -15.30
C LEU A 71 -21.62 12.85 -15.76
N CYS A 72 -21.81 14.15 -15.50
CA CYS A 72 -23.02 14.88 -15.85
C CYS A 72 -23.35 14.82 -17.35
N GLY A 73 -24.62 14.53 -17.66
CA GLY A 73 -25.14 14.46 -19.03
C GLY A 73 -24.76 13.21 -19.84
N ARG A 74 -24.11 12.22 -19.21
CA ARG A 74 -23.74 10.94 -19.86
C ARG A 74 -24.79 9.87 -19.64
N ASP A 75 -24.90 8.94 -20.59
CA ASP A 75 -25.75 7.75 -20.45
C ASP A 75 -25.11 6.66 -19.56
N ILE A 76 -25.88 5.61 -19.23
CA ILE A 76 -25.45 4.55 -18.31
C ILE A 76 -24.23 3.75 -18.82
N VAL A 77 -24.12 3.54 -20.13
CA VAL A 77 -23.00 2.81 -20.74
C VAL A 77 -21.74 3.65 -20.65
N GLN A 78 -21.87 4.96 -20.93
CA GLN A 78 -20.81 5.93 -20.76
C GLN A 78 -20.40 6.10 -19.30
N TRP A 79 -21.31 6.04 -18.33
CA TRP A 79 -20.99 6.03 -16.90
C TRP A 79 -20.15 4.82 -16.52
N ARG A 80 -20.56 3.61 -16.91
CA ARG A 80 -19.78 2.39 -16.64
C ARG A 80 -18.40 2.50 -17.25
N SER A 81 -18.30 2.91 -18.52
CA SER A 81 -17.02 3.11 -19.19
C SER A 81 -16.17 4.19 -18.50
N ALA A 82 -16.77 5.31 -18.09
CA ALA A 82 -16.07 6.39 -17.41
C ALA A 82 -15.58 5.99 -16.03
N ILE A 83 -16.35 5.21 -15.26
CA ILE A 83 -15.96 4.66 -13.96
C ILE A 83 -14.83 3.64 -14.12
N GLU A 84 -14.92 2.74 -15.11
CA GLU A 84 -13.83 1.82 -15.40
C GLU A 84 -12.56 2.56 -15.85
N ARG A 85 -12.71 3.62 -16.64
CA ARG A 85 -11.60 4.51 -16.98
C ARG A 85 -11.05 5.26 -15.77
N LEU A 86 -11.89 5.67 -14.82
CA LEU A 86 -11.43 6.30 -13.58
C LEU A 86 -10.60 5.32 -12.73
N LYS A 87 -11.00 4.03 -12.70
CA LYS A 87 -10.23 2.96 -12.04
C LYS A 87 -8.91 2.66 -12.75
N GLN A 88 -8.85 2.82 -14.07
CA GLN A 88 -7.66 2.47 -14.88
C GLN A 88 -6.70 3.64 -15.08
N ASP A 89 -7.20 4.79 -15.54
CA ASP A 89 -6.37 5.92 -15.99
C ASP A 89 -6.15 6.97 -14.92
N SER A 90 -6.83 6.87 -13.77
CA SER A 90 -6.87 7.83 -12.66
C SER A 90 -7.24 9.26 -13.10
N ASN A 91 -8.07 9.96 -12.34
CA ASN A 91 -8.38 11.34 -12.71
C ASN A 91 -7.14 12.22 -12.46
N LYS A 92 -6.31 12.40 -13.50
CA LYS A 92 -5.01 13.09 -13.42
C LYS A 92 -5.12 14.43 -12.67
N LYS A 93 -6.20 15.18 -12.89
CA LYS A 93 -6.47 16.45 -12.19
C LYS A 93 -6.64 16.30 -10.68
N ILE A 94 -7.35 15.27 -10.21
CA ILE A 94 -7.54 15.02 -8.77
C ILE A 94 -6.21 14.57 -8.16
N LEU A 95 -5.51 13.63 -8.80
CA LEU A 95 -4.23 13.14 -8.28
C LEU A 95 -3.16 14.24 -8.29
N ASP A 96 -3.09 15.08 -9.33
CA ASP A 96 -2.16 16.22 -9.39
C ASP A 96 -2.43 17.22 -8.26
N THR A 97 -3.70 17.47 -7.93
CA THR A 97 -4.08 18.33 -6.79
C THR A 97 -3.64 17.72 -5.45
N LEU A 98 -3.82 16.41 -5.27
CA LEU A 98 -3.38 15.70 -4.07
C LEU A 98 -1.85 15.65 -3.98
N ARG A 99 -1.16 15.47 -5.11
CA ARG A 99 0.30 15.36 -5.24
C ARG A 99 1.02 16.58 -4.69
N ILE A 100 0.44 17.79 -4.75
CA ILE A 100 1.02 19.00 -4.12
C ILE A 100 1.36 18.77 -2.64
N SER A 101 0.52 18.01 -1.92
CA SER A 101 0.77 17.70 -0.51
C SER A 101 1.91 16.70 -0.30
N PHE A 102 2.14 15.82 -1.27
CA PHE A 102 3.25 14.87 -1.31
C PHE A 102 4.57 15.55 -1.71
N ASP A 103 4.54 16.41 -2.72
CA ASP A 103 5.75 17.08 -3.22
C ASP A 103 6.42 17.94 -2.15
N GLY A 104 5.63 18.52 -1.24
CA GLY A 104 6.10 19.27 -0.07
C GLY A 104 6.55 18.44 1.14
N LEU A 105 6.72 17.13 1.00
CA LEU A 105 7.30 16.25 2.02
C LEU A 105 8.82 16.10 1.84
N GLU A 106 9.52 15.86 2.95
CA GLU A 106 10.92 15.45 2.92
C GLU A 106 11.08 14.03 2.36
N GLU A 107 12.29 13.66 1.95
CA GLU A 107 12.54 12.38 1.28
C GLU A 107 12.16 11.15 2.13
N ARG A 108 12.45 11.18 3.44
CA ARG A 108 12.05 10.10 4.36
C ARG A 108 10.54 10.00 4.50
N GLU A 109 9.87 11.13 4.65
CA GLU A 109 8.40 11.22 4.74
C GLU A 109 7.74 10.73 3.43
N LYS A 110 8.33 11.06 2.27
CA LYS A 110 7.89 10.52 0.97
C LYS A 110 7.98 8.99 0.97
N ASN A 111 9.09 8.43 1.46
CA ASN A 111 9.24 6.98 1.53
C ASN A 111 8.27 6.31 2.49
N ILE A 112 8.00 6.89 3.66
CA ILE A 112 6.96 6.41 4.58
C ILE A 112 5.59 6.41 3.91
N PHE A 113 5.23 7.51 3.25
CA PHE A 113 3.96 7.62 2.52
C PHE A 113 3.81 6.53 1.46
N LEU A 114 4.84 6.32 0.63
CA LEU A 114 4.82 5.31 -0.42
C LEU A 114 4.79 3.88 0.15
N ASP A 115 5.49 3.61 1.24
CA ASP A 115 5.43 2.31 1.91
C ASP A 115 4.03 2.01 2.44
N ILE A 116 3.37 3.00 3.02
CA ILE A 116 2.01 2.84 3.51
C ILE A 116 1.03 2.66 2.36
N ALA A 117 1.15 3.46 1.29
CA ALA A 117 0.32 3.32 0.10
C ALA A 117 0.47 1.93 -0.55
N CYS A 118 1.69 1.41 -0.65
CA CYS A 118 1.97 0.16 -1.35
C CYS A 118 1.73 -1.08 -0.47
N PHE A 119 2.17 -1.07 0.80
CA PHE A 119 2.29 -2.27 1.64
C PHE A 119 1.53 -2.24 2.97
N PHE A 120 1.25 -1.05 3.53
CA PHE A 120 0.78 -0.93 4.92
C PHE A 120 -0.58 -0.27 5.13
N ASN A 121 -1.34 0.00 4.06
CA ASN A 121 -2.70 0.52 4.24
C ASN A 121 -3.60 -0.55 4.87
N GLY A 122 -4.19 -0.24 6.03
CA GLY A 122 -5.01 -1.15 6.82
C GLY A 122 -4.23 -2.05 7.77
N GLU A 123 -2.90 -1.92 7.84
CA GLU A 123 -2.07 -2.76 8.70
C GLU A 123 -2.01 -2.26 10.15
N LYS A 124 -1.66 -3.19 11.06
CA LYS A 124 -1.47 -2.88 12.49
C LYS A 124 -0.38 -1.83 12.66
N LYS A 125 -0.73 -0.71 13.30
CA LYS A 125 0.15 0.42 13.55
C LYS A 125 1.46 -0.02 14.18
N ASP A 126 1.43 -0.84 15.22
CA ASP A 126 2.64 -1.27 15.94
C ASP A 126 3.62 -2.05 15.05
N LEU A 127 3.11 -2.90 14.15
CA LEU A 127 3.94 -3.61 13.18
C LEU A 127 4.58 -2.62 12.20
N VAL A 128 3.79 -1.69 11.66
CA VAL A 128 4.26 -0.69 10.70
C VAL A 128 5.33 0.21 11.33
N MET A 129 5.10 0.69 12.55
CA MET A 129 6.08 1.52 13.27
C MET A 129 7.41 0.77 13.44
N LYS A 130 7.40 -0.49 13.91
CA LYS A 130 8.64 -1.28 14.06
C LYS A 130 9.38 -1.47 12.73
N VAL A 131 8.67 -1.82 11.67
CA VAL A 131 9.30 -2.05 10.36
C VAL A 131 9.91 -0.76 9.78
N LEU A 132 9.19 0.36 9.88
CA LEU A 132 9.70 1.67 9.44
C LEU A 132 10.89 2.13 10.29
N ASP A 133 10.89 1.85 11.60
CA ASP A 133 12.01 2.15 12.49
C ASP A 133 13.27 1.37 12.07
N GLY A 134 13.15 0.07 11.79
CA GLY A 134 14.25 -0.73 11.26
C GLY A 134 14.73 -0.28 9.88
N CYS A 135 13.90 0.41 9.09
CA CYS A 135 14.32 1.07 7.85
C CYS A 135 15.08 2.38 8.09
N GLY A 136 15.21 2.85 9.33
CA GLY A 136 15.83 4.13 9.68
C GLY A 136 14.95 5.34 9.33
N PHE A 137 13.62 5.17 9.30
CA PHE A 137 12.70 6.22 8.87
C PHE A 137 12.16 7.10 10.00
N PHE A 138 12.53 6.84 11.27
CA PHE A 138 12.09 7.62 12.44
C PHE A 138 10.55 7.79 12.50
N PRO A 139 9.81 6.67 12.58
CA PRO A 139 8.37 6.65 12.33
C PRO A 139 7.57 7.46 13.35
N ASP A 140 8.07 7.68 14.57
CA ASP A 140 7.41 8.53 15.58
C ASP A 140 7.14 9.94 15.06
N ILE A 141 8.14 10.54 14.39
CA ILE A 141 8.01 11.86 13.78
C ILE A 141 7.35 11.74 12.40
N GLY A 142 7.83 10.81 11.57
CA GLY A 142 7.39 10.69 10.19
C GLY A 142 5.89 10.39 10.05
N VAL A 143 5.35 9.46 10.83
CA VAL A 143 3.92 9.12 10.81
C VAL A 143 3.08 10.25 11.39
N ASP A 144 3.54 10.91 12.46
CA ASP A 144 2.86 12.06 13.05
C ASP A 144 2.72 13.23 12.05
N VAL A 145 3.75 13.49 11.23
CA VAL A 145 3.67 14.50 10.15
C VAL A 145 2.54 14.15 9.16
N HIS A 146 2.44 12.90 8.74
CA HIS A 146 1.36 12.48 7.83
C HIS A 146 -0.03 12.61 8.47
N ILE A 147 -0.18 12.28 9.76
CA ILE A 147 -1.45 12.45 10.50
C ILE A 147 -1.82 13.94 10.59
N LYS A 148 -0.86 14.81 10.93
CA LYS A 148 -1.07 16.28 10.99
C LYS A 148 -1.42 16.88 9.63
N LYS A 149 -0.88 16.32 8.55
CA LYS A 149 -1.22 16.66 7.16
C LYS A 149 -2.46 15.94 6.64
N SER A 150 -3.09 15.09 7.46
CA SER A 150 -4.28 14.29 7.12
C SER A 150 -4.10 13.38 5.91
N LEU A 151 -2.86 12.95 5.67
CA LEU A 151 -2.49 12.01 4.61
C LEU A 151 -2.73 10.56 5.04
N ILE A 152 -2.63 10.31 6.35
CA ILE A 152 -2.88 9.02 6.98
C ILE A 152 -3.74 9.28 8.22
N LYS A 153 -4.60 8.31 8.55
CA LYS A 153 -5.40 8.28 9.77
C LYS A 153 -5.02 7.06 10.60
N VAL A 154 -5.27 7.15 11.89
CA VAL A 154 -5.28 5.98 12.77
C VAL A 154 -6.74 5.64 13.06
N SER A 155 -7.07 4.36 13.13
CA SER A 155 -8.38 3.87 13.56
C SER A 155 -8.73 4.37 14.97
N ASN A 156 -10.03 4.37 15.30
CA ASN A 156 -10.52 4.90 16.58
C ASN A 156 -9.98 4.16 17.81
N ASP A 157 -9.68 2.87 17.66
CA ASP A 157 -9.03 2.03 18.68
C ASP A 157 -7.49 2.21 18.72
N ASN A 158 -6.96 3.11 17.89
CA ASN A 158 -5.53 3.42 17.74
C ASN A 158 -4.67 2.22 17.27
N GLN A 159 -5.30 1.16 16.72
CA GLN A 159 -4.63 -0.09 16.35
C GLN A 159 -4.14 -0.17 14.90
N TYR A 160 -4.79 0.52 13.96
CA TYR A 160 -4.55 0.35 12.52
C TYR A 160 -4.27 1.68 11.83
N LEU A 161 -3.37 1.65 10.84
CA LEU A 161 -3.14 2.79 9.94
C LEU A 161 -4.06 2.71 8.74
N TRP A 162 -4.65 3.83 8.37
CA TRP A 162 -5.55 3.93 7.23
C TRP A 162 -5.18 5.11 6.33
N MET A 163 -5.01 4.83 5.05
CA MET A 163 -4.79 5.81 3.99
C MET A 163 -6.02 5.82 3.08
N HIS A 164 -6.50 7.02 2.79
CA HIS A 164 -7.64 7.21 1.90
C HIS A 164 -7.37 6.63 0.51
N ALA A 165 -8.38 6.03 -0.12
CA ALA A 165 -8.25 5.38 -1.43
C ALA A 165 -7.56 6.27 -2.48
N LEU A 166 -8.01 7.53 -2.64
CA LEU A 166 -7.37 8.49 -3.55
C LEU A 166 -5.90 8.82 -3.21
N LEU A 167 -5.52 8.83 -1.93
CA LEU A 167 -4.14 9.08 -1.51
C LEU A 167 -3.27 7.84 -1.77
N GLN A 168 -3.82 6.65 -1.50
CA GLN A 168 -3.17 5.40 -1.81
C GLN A 168 -2.95 5.26 -3.33
N GLU A 169 -3.97 5.57 -4.13
CA GLU A 169 -3.90 5.59 -5.58
C GLU A 169 -2.85 6.57 -6.08
N MET A 170 -2.83 7.80 -5.55
CA MET A 170 -1.81 8.80 -5.87
C MET A 170 -0.39 8.28 -5.56
N GLY A 171 -0.16 7.72 -4.38
CA GLY A 171 1.15 7.17 -4.01
C GLY A 171 1.60 6.02 -4.92
N ARG A 172 0.68 5.10 -5.23
CA ARG A 172 0.92 4.00 -6.16
C ARG A 172 1.25 4.49 -7.57
N LYS A 173 0.52 5.48 -8.07
CA LYS A 173 0.79 6.08 -9.38
C LYS A 173 2.17 6.74 -9.45
N ILE A 174 2.60 7.42 -8.38
CA ILE A 174 3.95 8.00 -8.31
C ILE A 174 5.04 6.92 -8.50
N VAL A 175 4.83 5.72 -7.95
CA VAL A 175 5.78 4.61 -8.15
C VAL A 175 5.72 4.07 -9.57
N GLU A 176 4.52 3.89 -10.15
CA GLU A 176 4.35 3.45 -11.53
C GLU A 176 5.01 4.43 -12.53
N GLU A 177 4.88 5.74 -12.30
CA GLU A 177 5.49 6.81 -13.13
C GLU A 177 7.02 6.79 -13.13
N LYS A 178 7.68 6.15 -12.15
CA LYS A 178 9.15 6.06 -12.14
C LYS A 178 9.70 5.24 -13.31
N CYS A 179 8.97 4.22 -13.76
CA CYS A 179 9.31 3.48 -14.96
C CYS A 179 8.06 2.81 -15.52
N VAL A 180 7.45 3.40 -16.55
CA VAL A 180 6.18 2.91 -17.10
C VAL A 180 6.34 1.55 -17.77
N ASP A 181 7.39 1.37 -18.57
CA ASP A 181 7.55 0.21 -19.44
C ASP A 181 8.15 -1.03 -18.76
N GLU A 182 8.97 -0.83 -17.72
CA GLU A 182 9.68 -1.91 -17.03
C GLU A 182 9.41 -1.88 -15.52
N PRO A 183 8.46 -2.69 -15.02
CA PRO A 183 8.15 -2.74 -13.60
C PRO A 183 9.34 -3.17 -12.73
N GLY A 184 10.27 -3.98 -13.26
CA GLY A 184 11.46 -4.43 -12.52
C GLY A 184 12.43 -3.31 -12.12
N LYS A 185 12.25 -2.10 -12.66
CA LYS A 185 13.00 -0.88 -12.34
C LYS A 185 12.24 0.05 -11.37
N ARG A 186 11.12 -0.39 -10.81
CA ARG A 186 10.38 0.35 -9.77
C ARG A 186 10.78 -0.14 -8.39
N CYS A 187 10.82 0.76 -7.42
CA CYS A 187 11.22 0.42 -6.06
C CYS A 187 10.18 -0.39 -5.28
N ARG A 188 8.89 -0.31 -5.66
CA ARG A 188 7.79 -0.98 -4.96
C ARG A 188 6.90 -1.68 -5.97
N LEU A 189 6.60 -2.94 -5.72
CA LEU A 189 5.78 -3.79 -6.58
C LEU A 189 4.65 -4.41 -5.76
N TRP A 190 3.40 -4.13 -6.13
CA TRP A 190 2.21 -4.67 -5.45
C TRP A 190 1.13 -5.14 -6.44
N LYS A 191 1.26 -4.78 -7.72
CA LYS A 191 0.27 -5.07 -8.76
C LYS A 191 0.56 -6.46 -9.33
N GLU A 192 -0.41 -7.36 -9.23
CA GLU A 192 -0.25 -8.78 -9.60
C GLU A 192 0.37 -8.97 -10.98
N ARG A 193 -0.14 -8.26 -12.01
CA ARG A 193 0.39 -8.34 -13.39
C ARG A 193 1.86 -7.94 -13.50
N ASP A 194 2.25 -6.89 -12.79
CA ASP A 194 3.62 -6.36 -12.82
C ASP A 194 4.57 -7.30 -12.09
N VAL A 195 4.14 -7.82 -10.94
CA VAL A 195 4.91 -8.81 -10.16
C VAL A 195 5.07 -10.09 -10.98
N HIS A 196 4.00 -10.59 -11.60
CA HIS A 196 4.06 -11.75 -12.48
C HIS A 196 5.04 -11.52 -13.64
N HIS A 197 4.99 -10.36 -14.30
CA HIS A 197 5.95 -10.00 -15.35
C HIS A 197 7.39 -10.07 -14.83
N VAL A 198 7.68 -9.39 -13.71
CA VAL A 198 9.02 -9.32 -13.12
C VAL A 198 9.56 -10.70 -12.75
N LEU A 199 8.74 -11.54 -12.13
CA LEU A 199 9.13 -12.89 -11.69
C LEU A 199 9.31 -13.86 -12.86
N THR A 200 8.41 -13.84 -13.85
CA THR A 200 8.47 -14.79 -14.99
C THR A 200 9.47 -14.39 -16.07
N LYS A 201 9.70 -13.09 -16.28
CA LYS A 201 10.68 -12.56 -17.23
C LYS A 201 12.04 -12.29 -16.59
N ASN A 202 12.16 -12.44 -15.27
CA ASN A 202 13.38 -12.21 -14.51
C ASN A 202 13.98 -10.80 -14.76
N THR A 203 13.11 -9.78 -14.79
CA THR A 203 13.48 -8.37 -15.05
C THR A 203 13.75 -7.58 -13.76
N ALA A 204 13.68 -8.24 -12.60
CA ALA A 204 13.95 -7.62 -11.31
C ALA A 204 15.36 -7.01 -11.26
N THR A 205 15.48 -5.87 -10.58
CA THR A 205 16.76 -5.15 -10.40
C THR A 205 16.99 -4.83 -8.93
N GLU A 206 18.19 -4.33 -8.61
CA GLU A 206 18.53 -3.88 -7.26
C GLU A 206 17.71 -2.67 -6.79
N VAL A 207 16.98 -2.00 -7.69
CA VAL A 207 16.08 -0.90 -7.34
C VAL A 207 14.87 -1.40 -6.56
N VAL A 208 14.47 -2.66 -6.73
CA VAL A 208 13.30 -3.23 -6.04
C VAL A 208 13.59 -3.36 -4.55
N GLU A 209 12.89 -2.55 -3.75
CA GLU A 209 12.96 -2.52 -2.29
C GLU A 209 11.78 -3.23 -1.63
N GLY A 210 10.64 -3.32 -2.31
CA GLY A 210 9.44 -3.95 -1.75
C GLY A 210 8.64 -4.72 -2.79
N MET A 211 8.14 -5.90 -2.41
CA MET A 211 7.32 -6.73 -3.28
C MET A 211 6.18 -7.42 -2.51
N ILE A 212 4.96 -7.35 -3.06
CA ILE A 212 3.83 -8.21 -2.67
C ILE A 212 3.60 -9.22 -3.79
N ILE A 213 3.68 -10.50 -3.45
CA ILE A 213 3.31 -11.60 -4.33
C ILE A 213 1.95 -12.11 -3.85
N ASP A 214 0.94 -11.90 -4.67
CA ASP A 214 -0.43 -12.34 -4.42
C ASP A 214 -0.97 -12.90 -5.74
N ASN A 215 -1.85 -13.89 -5.66
CA ASN A 215 -2.42 -14.56 -6.82
C ASN A 215 -3.94 -14.65 -6.69
N LYS A 216 -4.60 -13.49 -6.67
CA LYS A 216 -6.05 -13.44 -6.52
C LYS A 216 -6.76 -13.65 -7.85
N TRP A 217 -6.15 -13.27 -8.96
CA TRP A 217 -6.80 -13.28 -10.27
C TRP A 217 -6.44 -14.51 -11.12
N GLU A 218 -5.32 -15.19 -10.86
CA GLU A 218 -4.92 -16.44 -11.54
C GLU A 218 -4.95 -17.65 -10.59
N SER A 219 -6.07 -17.84 -9.89
CA SER A 219 -6.33 -18.78 -8.77
C SER A 219 -6.00 -20.27 -9.00
N SER A 220 -5.38 -20.65 -10.12
CA SER A 220 -4.95 -22.00 -10.47
C SER A 220 -3.45 -22.16 -10.72
N LYS A 221 -2.66 -21.09 -10.69
CA LYS A 221 -1.21 -21.16 -10.93
C LYS A 221 -0.40 -20.99 -9.65
N THR A 222 0.34 -22.02 -9.29
CA THR A 222 1.41 -21.89 -8.31
C THR A 222 2.50 -20.97 -8.87
N PHE A 223 2.90 -19.95 -8.11
CA PHE A 223 4.05 -19.12 -8.49
C PHE A 223 5.34 -19.89 -8.26
N ASN A 224 6.09 -20.15 -9.33
CA ASN A 224 7.45 -20.67 -9.25
C ASN A 224 8.41 -19.52 -8.99
N LEU A 225 8.84 -19.40 -7.75
CA LEU A 225 9.75 -18.35 -7.31
C LEU A 225 11.19 -18.75 -7.67
N SER A 226 11.70 -18.20 -8.77
CA SER A 226 13.06 -18.50 -9.23
C SER A 226 14.11 -17.78 -8.38
N THR A 227 15.09 -18.55 -7.92
CA THR A 227 16.21 -18.07 -7.10
C THR A 227 17.01 -16.97 -7.81
N ASP A 228 17.16 -17.06 -9.12
CA ASP A 228 17.89 -16.09 -9.93
C ASP A 228 17.24 -14.70 -9.86
N THR A 229 15.90 -14.62 -9.80
CA THR A 229 15.20 -13.33 -9.74
C THR A 229 15.39 -12.66 -8.39
N PHE A 230 15.26 -13.40 -7.28
CA PHE A 230 15.51 -12.87 -5.94
C PHE A 230 16.95 -12.44 -5.72
N SER A 231 17.91 -13.11 -6.37
CA SER A 231 19.34 -12.74 -6.31
C SER A 231 19.65 -11.34 -6.88
N LYS A 232 18.79 -10.82 -7.78
CA LYS A 232 18.92 -9.48 -8.36
C LYS A 232 18.37 -8.38 -7.45
N MET A 233 17.45 -8.69 -6.54
CA MET A 233 16.78 -7.73 -5.66
C MET A 233 17.58 -7.53 -4.35
N LYS A 234 18.80 -7.03 -4.48
CA LYS A 234 19.75 -6.93 -3.35
C LYS A 234 19.34 -5.94 -2.26
N ASN A 235 18.51 -4.96 -2.59
CA ASN A 235 18.00 -3.96 -1.63
C ASN A 235 16.57 -4.26 -1.16
N LEU A 236 16.07 -5.48 -1.40
CA LEU A 236 14.73 -5.87 -0.98
C LEU A 236 14.65 -5.83 0.54
N ARG A 237 13.81 -4.93 1.06
CA ARG A 237 13.54 -4.71 2.48
C ARG A 237 12.16 -5.17 2.93
N LEU A 238 11.17 -5.20 2.02
CA LEU A 238 9.81 -5.64 2.32
C LEU A 238 9.40 -6.77 1.37
N LEU A 239 9.08 -7.95 1.90
CA LEU A 239 8.54 -9.05 1.11
C LEU A 239 7.28 -9.60 1.76
N LYS A 240 6.16 -9.53 1.03
CA LYS A 240 4.88 -10.13 1.41
C LYS A 240 4.47 -11.18 0.37
N VAL A 241 4.12 -12.39 0.79
CA VAL A 241 3.69 -13.48 -0.09
C VAL A 241 2.41 -14.09 0.47
N PHE A 242 1.30 -13.93 -0.25
CA PHE A 242 -0.05 -14.29 0.20
C PHE A 242 -0.72 -15.35 -0.65
N CYS A 243 0.02 -15.99 -1.55
CA CYS A 243 -0.47 -17.06 -2.41
C CYS A 243 0.34 -18.35 -2.22
N VAL A 244 -0.23 -19.47 -2.68
CA VAL A 244 0.51 -20.73 -2.79
C VAL A 244 1.69 -20.53 -3.75
N SER A 245 2.89 -20.63 -3.22
CA SER A 245 4.14 -20.51 -3.96
C SER A 245 4.91 -21.82 -3.90
N ASN A 246 5.40 -22.28 -5.04
CA ASN A 246 6.45 -23.27 -5.07
C ASN A 246 7.77 -22.50 -5.08
N CYS A 247 8.58 -22.74 -4.09
CA CYS A 247 10.01 -22.56 -4.27
C CYS A 247 10.49 -23.86 -4.92
N ASP A 248 11.34 -23.78 -5.94
CA ASP A 248 12.25 -24.91 -6.16
C ASP A 248 12.94 -25.21 -4.81
N ASP A 249 13.41 -26.45 -4.59
CA ASP A 249 14.09 -26.92 -3.35
C ASP A 249 15.34 -26.09 -2.94
N HIS A 250 15.54 -24.95 -3.58
CA HIS A 250 16.72 -24.12 -3.62
C HIS A 250 16.37 -22.62 -3.64
N LEU A 251 15.40 -22.10 -2.88
CA LEU A 251 15.42 -20.66 -2.57
C LEU A 251 16.74 -20.37 -1.83
N LYS A 252 17.81 -20.05 -2.57
CA LYS A 252 19.18 -19.94 -2.01
C LYS A 252 19.46 -18.55 -1.47
N TYR A 253 18.69 -17.55 -1.91
CA TYR A 253 18.97 -16.16 -1.63
C TYR A 253 17.71 -15.42 -1.22
N LEU A 254 17.83 -14.71 -0.10
CA LEU A 254 16.97 -13.62 0.31
C LEU A 254 17.89 -12.46 0.67
N SER A 255 17.44 -11.24 0.35
CA SER A 255 18.19 -10.01 0.62
C SER A 255 18.51 -9.86 2.11
N THR A 256 19.75 -9.52 2.44
CA THR A 256 20.17 -9.17 3.81
C THR A 256 19.60 -7.83 4.28
N GLU A 257 19.00 -7.06 3.39
CA GLU A 257 18.29 -5.82 3.72
C GLU A 257 16.83 -6.05 4.15
N LEU A 258 16.34 -7.30 4.17
CA LEU A 258 14.98 -7.59 4.62
C LEU A 258 14.72 -7.07 6.04
N ARG A 259 13.71 -6.21 6.18
CA ARG A 259 13.15 -5.72 7.44
C ARG A 259 11.85 -6.44 7.78
N LEU A 260 11.06 -6.80 6.76
CA LEU A 260 9.83 -7.57 6.90
C LEU A 260 9.82 -8.73 5.90
N LEU A 261 9.62 -9.94 6.44
CA LEU A 261 9.27 -11.12 5.69
C LEU A 261 7.91 -11.64 6.17
N ASP A 262 6.89 -11.51 5.35
CA ASP A 262 5.53 -12.01 5.60
C ASP A 262 5.18 -13.03 4.52
N TRP A 263 5.15 -14.31 4.85
CA TRP A 263 5.02 -15.37 3.87
C TRP A 263 4.07 -16.45 4.35
N THR A 264 2.83 -16.31 3.91
CA THR A 264 1.76 -17.27 4.16
C THR A 264 2.01 -18.55 3.39
N GLY A 265 1.96 -19.70 4.06
CA GLY A 265 2.17 -20.99 3.40
C GLY A 265 3.61 -21.20 2.94
N TYR A 266 4.60 -20.61 3.63
CA TYR A 266 6.01 -20.77 3.27
C TYR A 266 6.37 -22.26 3.10
N PRO A 267 6.87 -22.66 1.91
CA PRO A 267 6.85 -24.07 1.52
C PRO A 267 8.04 -24.88 2.06
N LEU A 268 9.12 -24.23 2.52
CA LEU A 268 10.34 -24.91 2.93
C LEU A 268 10.38 -25.15 4.45
N LYS A 269 11.05 -26.23 4.84
CA LYS A 269 11.24 -26.61 6.24
C LYS A 269 12.19 -25.70 7.03
N PHE A 270 13.02 -24.94 6.32
CA PHE A 270 14.02 -24.04 6.88
C PHE A 270 14.09 -22.74 6.05
N LEU A 271 14.57 -21.65 6.65
CA LEU A 271 14.97 -20.47 5.88
C LEU A 271 16.25 -20.78 5.07
N PRO A 272 16.52 -20.01 3.98
CA PRO A 272 17.72 -20.22 3.16
C PRO A 272 19.00 -20.18 4.01
N SER A 273 19.90 -21.14 3.80
CA SER A 273 21.13 -21.24 4.59
C SER A 273 22.04 -20.01 4.49
N ASN A 274 21.97 -19.29 3.38
CA ASN A 274 22.76 -18.09 3.11
C ASN A 274 22.03 -16.80 3.50
N PHE A 275 20.81 -16.89 4.04
CA PHE A 275 20.10 -15.70 4.50
C PHE A 275 20.66 -15.26 5.86
N HIS A 276 21.07 -13.98 5.91
CA HIS A 276 21.62 -13.31 7.09
C HIS A 276 20.58 -12.29 7.59
N PRO A 277 19.85 -12.61 8.68
CA PRO A 277 18.69 -11.83 9.11
C PRO A 277 19.09 -10.66 10.04
N ASP A 278 20.31 -10.13 9.95
CA ASP A 278 20.82 -9.13 10.92
C ASP A 278 19.97 -7.85 10.98
N ASN A 279 19.31 -7.53 9.86
CA ASN A 279 18.42 -6.39 9.72
C ASN A 279 16.92 -6.74 9.88
N LEU A 280 16.57 -8.01 10.06
CA LEU A 280 15.17 -8.45 10.06
C LEU A 280 14.45 -7.98 11.33
N VAL A 281 13.32 -7.29 11.15
CA VAL A 281 12.50 -6.77 12.26
C VAL A 281 11.27 -7.64 12.49
N ALA A 282 10.66 -8.14 11.42
CA ALA A 282 9.44 -8.93 11.51
C ALA A 282 9.49 -10.12 10.58
N LEU A 283 9.19 -11.30 11.14
CA LEU A 283 9.10 -12.58 10.46
C LEU A 283 7.71 -13.18 10.73
N LEU A 284 6.85 -13.14 9.72
CA LEU A 284 5.50 -13.68 9.78
C LEU A 284 5.45 -14.87 8.82
N LEU A 285 5.27 -16.07 9.36
CA LEU A 285 5.22 -17.32 8.57
C LEU A 285 3.94 -18.11 8.90
N PRO A 286 2.74 -17.53 8.72
CA PRO A 286 1.50 -18.22 9.03
C PRO A 286 1.32 -19.42 8.09
N TYR A 287 0.86 -20.56 8.65
CA TYR A 287 0.61 -21.80 7.91
C TYR A 287 1.84 -22.34 7.14
N SER A 288 3.05 -22.03 7.59
CA SER A 288 4.28 -22.52 6.96
C SER A 288 4.60 -23.97 7.29
N HIS A 289 5.44 -24.59 6.46
CA HIS A 289 6.02 -25.92 6.72
C HIS A 289 7.34 -25.85 7.51
N ILE A 290 7.65 -24.72 8.15
CA ILE A 290 8.91 -24.53 8.84
C ILE A 290 8.99 -25.43 10.08
N GLU A 291 10.03 -26.25 10.16
CA GLU A 291 10.29 -27.13 11.31
C GLU A 291 11.33 -26.49 12.23
N GLN A 292 12.29 -25.77 11.65
CA GLN A 292 13.32 -25.01 12.35
C GLN A 292 13.73 -23.81 11.51
N LEU A 293 13.97 -22.66 12.15
CA LEU A 293 14.34 -21.43 11.44
C LEU A 293 15.60 -21.59 10.57
N TRP A 294 16.62 -22.30 11.06
CA TRP A 294 17.91 -22.46 10.38
C TRP A 294 18.41 -23.89 10.47
N LYS A 295 19.15 -24.34 9.45
CA LYS A 295 19.84 -25.63 9.48
C LYS A 295 21.11 -25.52 10.34
N GLY A 296 21.07 -26.06 11.57
CA GLY A 296 22.20 -26.09 12.52
C GLY A 296 22.13 -25.03 13.65
N ASN A 297 23.05 -25.11 14.62
CA ASN A 297 23.13 -24.18 15.75
C ASN A 297 23.73 -22.83 15.31
N ARG A 298 22.90 -21.87 14.92
CA ARG A 298 23.35 -20.46 14.84
C ARG A 298 23.40 -19.87 16.26
N VAL A 299 24.61 -19.57 16.73
CA VAL A 299 24.82 -18.79 17.95
C VAL A 299 24.19 -17.42 17.74
N ARG A 300 23.28 -17.03 18.64
CA ARG A 300 22.69 -15.68 18.65
C ARG A 300 23.81 -14.66 18.79
N THR A 301 24.19 -14.00 17.71
CA THR A 301 25.00 -12.79 17.80
C THR A 301 24.10 -11.66 18.29
N ASN A 302 24.53 -11.02 19.38
CA ASN A 302 23.90 -9.83 19.94
C ASN A 302 23.81 -8.74 18.85
N SER A 303 22.67 -8.65 18.15
CA SER A 303 22.31 -7.41 17.46
C SER A 303 21.61 -6.51 18.48
N SER A 304 21.94 -5.22 18.47
CA SER A 304 21.42 -4.21 19.40
C SER A 304 19.92 -3.91 19.24
N TYR A 305 19.17 -4.78 18.55
CA TYR A 305 17.71 -4.72 18.37
C TYR A 305 17.08 -6.07 18.76
N PRO A 306 16.50 -6.21 19.97
CA PRO A 306 16.09 -7.49 20.52
C PRO A 306 14.66 -7.94 20.14
N CYS A 307 14.11 -7.52 18.99
CA CYS A 307 12.69 -7.74 18.70
C CYS A 307 12.42 -8.16 17.26
N VAL A 308 12.92 -9.33 16.85
CA VAL A 308 12.28 -10.03 15.73
C VAL A 308 10.90 -10.47 16.21
N LEU A 309 9.84 -9.83 15.73
CA LEU A 309 8.49 -10.34 15.92
C LEU A 309 8.36 -11.61 15.07
N VAL A 310 8.42 -12.77 15.72
CA VAL A 310 8.20 -14.06 15.06
C VAL A 310 6.80 -14.53 15.40
N TYR A 311 5.93 -14.58 14.40
CA TYR A 311 4.60 -15.18 14.53
C TYR A 311 4.55 -16.47 13.71
N PHE A 312 4.50 -17.60 14.42
CA PHE A 312 4.07 -18.88 13.86
C PHE A 312 2.64 -19.13 14.34
N ASN A 313 1.65 -19.02 13.46
CA ASN A 313 0.40 -19.72 13.72
C ASN A 313 0.63 -21.17 13.28
N ILE A 314 1.06 -21.99 14.24
CA ILE A 314 0.93 -23.44 14.17
C ILE A 314 -0.51 -23.69 14.61
N ASN A 315 -1.41 -23.95 13.66
CA ASN A 315 -2.68 -24.58 13.99
C ASN A 315 -2.49 -26.08 13.81
N ASP A 316 -2.88 -26.81 14.85
CA ASP A 316 -2.87 -28.28 15.02
C ASP A 316 -3.45 -29.07 13.85
#